data_AF-A0AAD2K1C3-F1
#
_entry.id   AF-A0AAD2K1C3-F1
#
_cell.length_a   1.000
_cell.length_b   1.000
_cell.length_c   1.000
_cell.angle_alpha   90.00
_cell.angle_beta   90.00
_cell.angle_gamma   90.00
#
_symmetry.space_group_name_H-M   'P 1'
#
loop_
_entity.id
_entity.type
_entity.pdbx_description
1 polymer ?
#
loop_
_entity_poly.entity_id
_entity_poly.type
_entity_poly.pdbx_seq_one_letter_code
_entity_poly.pdbx_strand_id
1 'polypeptide(L)'
;MKSYIDKGHLAPDELVIDIITEYVCKHKDCKGNVFDGFPRTTPQAEAFDKIMEMHGAPINLILSLEVPDEELIKRILLRSKDSAGPTIAANRSSGTGSTFTKLKRPS
;
A
#
# COMPACT_ATOMS: atom_id res chain seq x y z
N MET A 1 9.04 7.04 7.60
CA MET A 1 7.83 6.68 6.82
C MET A 1 6.72 7.74 6.88
N LYS A 2 6.19 8.08 8.07
CA LYS A 2 5.01 8.95 8.23
C LYS A 2 5.13 10.32 7.53
N SER A 3 6.28 10.99 7.63
CA SER A 3 6.48 12.31 7.01
C SER A 3 6.54 12.32 5.48
N TYR A 4 6.88 11.20 4.82
CA TYR A 4 6.89 11.10 3.35
C TYR A 4 5.46 10.92 2.82
N ILE A 5 4.72 10.01 3.47
CA ILE A 5 3.30 9.74 3.17
C ILE A 5 2.46 11.00 3.42
N ASP A 6 2.67 11.68 4.54
CA ASP A 6 1.94 12.91 4.89
C ASP A 6 2.23 14.08 3.93
N LYS A 7 3.37 14.05 3.23
CA LYS A 7 3.77 15.04 2.21
C LYS A 7 3.40 14.63 0.78
N GLY A 8 2.76 13.47 0.59
CA GLY A 8 2.45 12.94 -0.74
C GLY A 8 3.66 12.47 -1.54
N HIS A 9 4.83 12.32 -0.90
CA HIS A 9 6.02 11.78 -1.54
C HIS A 9 6.05 10.26 -1.40
N LEU A 10 6.42 9.57 -2.48
CA LEU A 10 6.77 8.15 -2.41
C LEU A 10 7.97 7.98 -1.47
N ALA A 11 7.88 7.01 -0.57
CA ALA A 11 9.02 6.64 0.27
C ALA A 11 10.13 6.09 -0.63
N PRO A 12 11.39 6.50 -0.43
CA PRO A 12 12.51 5.93 -1.18
C PRO A 12 12.63 4.43 -0.88
N ASP A 13 13.02 3.67 -1.89
CA ASP A 13 13.11 2.20 -1.83
C ASP A 13 14.03 1.73 -0.69
N GLU A 14 15.16 2.41 -0.50
CA GLU A 14 16.12 2.15 0.59
C GLU A 14 15.46 2.22 1.96
N LEU A 15 14.60 3.24 2.20
CA LEU A 15 13.91 3.39 3.47
C LEU A 15 12.92 2.23 3.72
N VAL A 16 12.25 1.74 2.68
CA VAL A 16 11.32 0.61 2.80
C VAL A 16 12.08 -0.66 3.16
N ILE A 17 13.21 -0.90 2.49
CA ILE A 17 14.10 -2.02 2.74
C ILE A 17 14.64 -2.00 4.18
N ASP A 18 15.08 -0.84 4.66
CA ASP A 18 15.59 -0.68 6.03
C ASP A 18 14.52 -1.05 7.07
N ILE A 19 13.29 -0.58 6.88
CA ILE A 19 12.16 -0.86 7.78
C ILE A 19 11.86 -2.37 7.83
N ILE A 20 11.84 -3.02 6.66
CA ILE A 20 11.58 -4.47 6.58
C ILE A 20 12.71 -5.24 7.26
N THR A 21 13.96 -4.84 7.03
CA THR A 21 15.15 -5.48 7.60
C THR A 21 15.17 -5.36 9.12
N GLU A 22 14.86 -4.19 9.66
CA GLU A 22 14.74 -3.96 11.09
C GLU A 22 13.62 -4.85 11.68
N TYR A 23 12.49 -4.98 10.98
CA TYR A 23 11.39 -5.84 11.40
C TYR A 23 11.80 -7.31 11.46
N VAL A 24 12.44 -7.85 10.42
CA VAL A 24 12.91 -9.25 10.39
C VAL A 24 13.97 -9.50 11.46
N CYS A 25 14.90 -8.56 11.66
CA CYS A 25 15.92 -8.69 12.69
C CYS A 25 15.36 -8.69 14.11
N LYS A 26 14.28 -7.93 14.36
CA LYS A 26 13.61 -7.90 15.67
C LYS A 26 12.79 -9.16 15.96
N HIS A 27 12.36 -9.87 14.92
CA HIS A 27 11.46 -11.02 15.04
C HIS A 27 12.11 -12.30 14.51
N LYS A 28 13.40 -12.54 14.80
CA LYS A 28 14.08 -13.78 14.35
C LYS A 28 13.44 -15.07 14.88
N ASP A 29 12.67 -14.97 15.95
CA ASP A 29 12.01 -16.10 16.61
C ASP A 29 10.68 -16.48 15.92
N CYS A 30 10.22 -15.69 14.94
CA CYS A 30 8.98 -15.99 14.22
C CYS A 30 9.18 -17.15 13.23
N LYS A 31 8.12 -17.93 13.03
CA LYS A 31 8.15 -19.10 12.12
C LYS A 31 8.24 -18.70 10.64
N GLY A 32 8.03 -17.43 10.30
CA GLY A 32 8.07 -16.91 8.95
C GLY A 32 7.43 -15.53 8.85
N ASN A 33 7.74 -14.82 7.76
CA ASN A 33 7.21 -13.50 7.43
C ASN A 33 6.51 -13.54 6.07
N VAL A 34 5.44 -12.76 5.93
CA VAL A 34 4.73 -12.58 4.64
C VAL A 34 4.88 -11.13 4.21
N PHE A 35 5.47 -10.93 3.03
CA PHE A 35 5.63 -9.62 2.40
C PHE A 35 4.61 -9.49 1.27
N ASP A 36 3.53 -8.76 1.53
CA ASP A 36 2.49 -8.48 0.53
C ASP A 36 2.77 -7.14 -0.16
N GLY A 37 2.86 -7.18 -1.49
CA GLY A 37 3.08 -5.99 -2.32
C GLY A 37 4.52 -5.46 -2.34
N PHE A 38 5.50 -6.27 -1.91
CA PHE A 38 6.94 -5.99 -1.99
C PHE A 38 7.70 -7.30 -2.24
N PRO A 39 8.75 -7.33 -3.09
CA PRO A 39 9.26 -6.26 -3.96
C PRO A 39 8.37 -6.03 -5.20
N ARG A 40 8.36 -4.79 -5.73
CA ARG A 40 7.57 -4.42 -6.93
C ARG A 40 8.41 -4.27 -8.20
N THR A 41 9.72 -4.09 -8.05
CA THR A 41 10.65 -3.90 -9.15
C THR A 41 11.83 -4.87 -9.02
N THR A 42 12.47 -5.20 -10.15
CA THR A 42 13.66 -6.08 -10.15
C THR A 42 14.78 -5.57 -9.24
N PRO A 43 15.15 -4.26 -9.25
CA PRO A 43 16.19 -3.75 -8.35
C PRO A 43 15.84 -3.88 -6.87
N GLN A 44 14.57 -3.72 -6.49
CA GLN A 44 14.12 -3.95 -5.12
C GLN A 44 14.27 -5.42 -4.73
N ALA A 45 13.98 -6.34 -5.65
CA ALA A 45 14.09 -7.77 -5.39
C ALA A 45 15.56 -8.18 -5.15
N GLU A 46 16.48 -7.71 -5.99
CA GLU A 46 17.91 -7.99 -5.84
C GLU A 46 18.50 -7.41 -4.53
N ALA A 47 18.10 -6.18 -4.17
CA ALA A 47 18.55 -5.55 -2.93
C ALA A 47 17.99 -6.30 -1.71
N PHE A 48 16.71 -6.66 -1.76
CA PHE A 48 16.04 -7.39 -0.70
C PHE A 48 16.64 -8.78 -0.46
N ASP A 49 16.93 -9.51 -1.52
CA ASP A 49 17.51 -10.86 -1.45
C ASP A 49 18.88 -10.85 -0.78
N LYS A 50 19.77 -9.93 -1.19
CA LYS A 50 21.11 -9.75 -0.59
C LYS A 50 21.04 -9.47 0.91
N ILE A 51 20.08 -8.65 1.33
CA ILE A 51 19.95 -8.25 2.74
C ILE A 51 19.38 -9.41 3.57
N MET A 52 18.39 -10.12 3.02
CA MET A 52 17.81 -11.30 3.67
C MET A 52 18.83 -12.42 3.85
N GLU A 53 19.69 -12.66 2.84
CA GLU A 53 20.83 -13.58 2.96
C GLU A 53 21.81 -13.15 4.05
N MET A 54 22.19 -11.86 4.07
CA MET A 54 23.14 -11.32 5.06
C MET A 54 22.65 -11.50 6.51
N HIS A 55 21.34 -11.41 6.73
CA HIS A 55 20.75 -11.56 8.07
C HIS A 55 20.36 -13.00 8.44
N GLY A 56 20.64 -13.97 7.57
CA GLY A 56 20.36 -15.38 7.79
C GLY A 56 18.88 -15.75 7.71
N ALA A 57 18.09 -14.96 6.96
CA ALA A 57 16.66 -15.15 6.76
C ALA A 57 16.32 -15.20 5.26
N PRO A 58 16.84 -16.18 4.51
CA PRO A 58 16.67 -16.24 3.05
C PRO A 58 15.20 -16.39 2.66
N ILE A 59 14.84 -15.87 1.49
CA ILE A 59 13.48 -15.95 0.96
C ILE A 59 13.21 -17.39 0.53
N ASN A 60 12.19 -18.02 1.12
CA ASN A 60 11.86 -19.42 0.80
C ASN A 60 10.92 -19.57 -0.40
N LEU A 61 10.01 -18.60 -0.61
CA LEU A 61 8.95 -18.72 -1.61
C LEU A 61 8.48 -17.34 -2.08
N ILE A 62 8.21 -17.22 -3.37
CA ILE A 62 7.52 -16.08 -3.98
C ILE A 62 6.22 -16.61 -4.60
N LEU A 63 5.09 -16.02 -4.19
CA LEU A 63 3.78 -16.35 -4.72
C LEU A 63 3.38 -15.31 -5.78
N SER A 64 3.30 -15.73 -7.04
CA SER A 64 2.72 -14.93 -8.12
C SER A 64 1.24 -15.29 -8.29
N LEU A 65 0.35 -14.30 -8.10
CA LEU A 65 -1.09 -14.47 -8.28
C LEU A 65 -1.48 -13.90 -9.64
N GLU A 66 -1.67 -14.78 -10.62
CA GLU A 66 -2.21 -14.41 -11.93
C GLU A 66 -3.74 -14.36 -11.85
N VAL A 67 -4.30 -13.19 -12.15
CA VAL A 67 -5.74 -12.93 -12.12
C VAL A 67 -6.12 -12.21 -13.41
N PRO A 68 -7.21 -12.61 -14.10
CA PRO A 68 -7.68 -11.89 -15.29
C PRO A 68 -8.03 -10.42 -15.00
N ASP A 69 -7.75 -9.54 -15.95
CA ASP A 69 -8.00 -8.09 -15.83
C ASP A 69 -9.45 -7.76 -15.48
N GLU A 70 -10.40 -8.50 -16.03
CA GLU A 70 -11.84 -8.32 -15.78
C GLU A 70 -12.18 -8.50 -14.29
N GLU A 71 -11.54 -9.46 -13.63
CA GLU A 71 -11.71 -9.72 -12.20
C GLU A 71 -11.02 -8.65 -11.35
N LEU A 72 -9.86 -8.13 -11.80
CA LEU A 72 -9.18 -6.99 -11.16
C LEU A 72 -10.06 -5.73 -11.19
N ILE A 73 -10.65 -5.40 -12.34
CA ILE A 73 -11.56 -4.26 -12.50
C ILE A 73 -12.77 -4.41 -11.59
N LYS A 74 -13.39 -5.59 -11.58
CA LYS A 74 -14.54 -5.90 -10.72
C LYS A 74 -14.21 -5.70 -9.23
N ARG A 75 -13.04 -6.16 -8.78
CA ARG A 75 -12.58 -5.98 -7.39
C ARG A 75 -12.37 -4.52 -7.01
N ILE A 76 -11.79 -3.72 -7.91
CA ILE A 76 -11.60 -2.27 -7.68
C ILE A 76 -12.96 -1.57 -7.54
N LEU A 77 -13.92 -1.91 -8.41
CA LEU A 77 -15.27 -1.34 -8.37
C LEU A 77 -16.02 -1.74 -7.09
N LEU A 78 -15.93 -2.99 -6.65
CA LEU A 78 -16.54 -3.45 -5.39
C LEU A 78 -15.93 -2.74 -4.18
N ARG A 79 -14.59 -2.66 -4.11
CA ARG A 79 -13.91 -1.95 -3.02
C ARG A 79 -14.34 -0.48 -2.94
N SER A 80 -14.59 0.15 -4.08
CA SER A 80 -15.05 1.55 -4.16
C SER A 80 -16.49 1.73 -3.64
N LYS A 81 -17.32 0.69 -3.75
CA LYS A 81 -18.68 0.67 -3.17
C LYS A 81 -18.65 0.49 -1.66
N ASP A 82 -17.74 -0.35 -1.16
CA ASP A 82 -17.63 -0.64 0.28
C ASP A 82 -16.90 0.47 1.06
N SER A 83 -16.02 1.23 0.39
CA SER A 83 -15.32 2.37 0.98
C SER A 83 -16.03 3.72 0.79
N ALA A 84 -17.19 3.72 0.13
CA ALA A 84 -18.08 4.87 0.10
C ALA A 84 -18.88 4.96 1.41
N GLY A 85 -18.33 5.67 2.39
CA GLY A 85 -19.17 6.55 3.21
C GLY A 85 -19.88 7.56 2.31
N PRO A 86 -21.04 8.12 2.69
CA PRO A 86 -22.04 8.73 1.79
C PRO A 86 -21.61 10.09 1.21
N THR A 87 -20.54 10.15 0.41
CA THR A 87 -19.98 11.44 -0.05
C THR A 87 -19.65 11.49 -1.54
N ILE A 88 -19.58 10.36 -2.28
CA ILE A 88 -19.24 10.38 -3.73
C ILE A 88 -20.30 9.69 -4.59
N ALA A 89 -21.58 9.91 -4.28
CA ALA A 89 -22.71 9.52 -5.15
C ALA A 89 -23.61 10.70 -5.57
N ALA A 90 -23.23 11.95 -5.26
CA ALA A 90 -24.05 13.11 -5.56
C ALA A 90 -23.24 14.19 -6.30
N ASN A 91 -22.86 13.94 -7.54
CA ASN A 91 -22.69 15.00 -8.53
C ASN A 91 -22.41 14.42 -9.92
N ARG A 92 -23.48 13.97 -10.59
CA ARG A 92 -23.54 13.86 -12.06
C ARG A 92 -24.99 13.71 -12.52
N SER A 93 -25.83 14.68 -12.21
CA SER A 93 -27.06 14.96 -12.96
C SER A 93 -27.64 16.32 -12.59
N SER A 94 -27.59 17.25 -13.55
CA SER A 94 -28.56 18.32 -13.80
C SER A 94 -28.95 19.29 -12.67
N GLY A 95 -28.61 20.57 -12.88
CA GLY A 95 -29.56 21.68 -12.65
C GLY A 95 -29.51 22.38 -11.28
N THR A 96 -29.14 23.66 -11.33
CA THR A 96 -29.59 24.77 -10.45
C THR A 96 -29.36 24.68 -8.94
N GLY A 97 -28.61 25.66 -8.39
CA GLY A 97 -28.82 26.15 -7.01
C GLY A 97 -27.58 26.20 -6.13
N SER A 98 -27.13 27.42 -5.87
CA SER A 98 -26.16 27.84 -4.84
C SER A 98 -26.34 27.13 -3.48
N THR A 99 -25.24 26.70 -2.83
CA THR A 99 -24.95 27.07 -1.43
C THR A 99 -23.53 26.62 -1.01
N PHE A 100 -22.76 27.61 -0.56
CA PHE A 100 -21.41 27.51 -0.04
C PHE A 100 -21.48 27.13 1.45
N THR A 101 -21.22 25.88 1.83
CA THR A 101 -21.15 25.50 3.26
C THR A 101 -19.74 25.66 3.81
N LYS A 102 -19.54 26.75 4.55
CA LYS A 102 -18.35 27.11 5.32
C LYS A 102 -18.18 26.13 6.49
N LEU A 103 -17.22 25.21 6.41
CA LEU A 103 -16.90 24.28 7.50
C LEU A 103 -16.04 24.98 8.57
N LYS A 104 -16.67 25.33 9.70
CA LYS A 104 -16.05 25.91 10.90
C LYS A 104 -15.29 24.81 11.64
N ARG A 105 -13.96 24.94 11.80
CA ARG A 105 -13.16 24.05 12.66
C ARG A 105 -13.35 24.44 14.14
N PRO A 106 -13.53 23.49 15.08
CA PRO A 106 -13.48 23.80 16.51
C PRO A 106 -12.04 23.96 17.00
N SER A 107 -11.92 24.73 18.09
CA SER A 107 -10.72 25.19 18.80
C SER A 107 -9.83 24.09 19.35
#